data_AF-A0AAN6LVW1-F1
#
_entry.id   AF-A0AAN6LVW1-F1
#
_cell.length_a   1.000
_cell.length_b   1.000
_cell.length_c   1.000
_cell.angle_alpha   90.00
_cell.angle_beta   90.00
_cell.angle_gamma   90.00
#
_symmetry.space_group_name_H-M   'P 1'
#
loop_
_entity.id
_entity.type
_entity.pdbx_description
1 polymer ?
#
loop_
_entity_poly.entity_id
_entity_poly.type
_entity_poly.pdbx_seq_one_letter_code
_entity_poly.pdbx_strand_id
1 'polypeptide(L)'
;MWVEQSQGTAEIVRHTALQEMRVLFKQHRLMDERHLLATMQALVFYTIILMYPGKGQISVSLIDPAIFVCLQRVVSYVARTGLLLPEERDCVRPSWETWVHITAKRRAVLSLYLLHWSYSVYHNLESFACSQLGFMPAPAPKYLWQCETKDKWGELYARWLVQWCDRPYMMSEFAGIQASTALEERSERWLEDADELGVLFFSIVNATERGDPIFDYGNGIPVLTS
;
A
#
# COMPACT_ATOMS: atom_id res chain seq x y z
N MET A 1 -13.42 9.29 11.70
CA MET A 1 -13.28 10.64 12.30
C MET A 1 -14.64 11.00 12.89
N TRP A 2 -14.77 11.01 14.22
CA TRP A 2 -16.06 10.84 14.93
C TRP A 2 -16.69 12.18 15.36
N VAL A 3 -18.03 12.26 15.35
CA VAL A 3 -18.78 13.54 15.47
C VAL A 3 -18.63 14.22 16.85
N GLU A 4 -18.36 13.48 17.94
CA GLU A 4 -18.31 14.01 19.31
C GLU A 4 -16.92 13.82 19.97
N GLN A 5 -15.91 14.60 19.56
CA GLN A 5 -14.60 14.55 20.23
C GLN A 5 -14.51 15.59 21.34
N SER A 6 -14.34 15.11 22.58
CA SER A 6 -13.83 15.91 23.71
C SER A 6 -12.32 15.69 23.86
N GLN A 7 -11.59 16.59 24.53
CA GLN A 7 -10.13 16.48 24.71
C GLN A 7 -9.68 15.15 25.37
N GLY A 8 -10.54 14.46 26.13
CA GLY A 8 -10.24 13.13 26.69
C GLY A 8 -10.55 11.95 25.76
N THR A 9 -11.46 12.11 24.81
CA THR A 9 -11.91 11.02 23.93
C THR A 9 -10.82 10.56 22.97
N ALA A 10 -9.99 11.49 22.47
CA ALA A 10 -8.92 11.17 21.53
C ALA A 10 -7.82 10.29 22.16
N GLU A 11 -7.45 10.55 23.42
CA GLU A 11 -6.46 9.75 24.13
C GLU A 11 -6.98 8.35 24.47
N ILE A 12 -8.26 8.24 24.85
CA ILE A 12 -8.91 6.94 25.07
C ILE A 12 -8.88 6.12 23.78
N VAL A 13 -9.28 6.71 22.64
CA VAL A 13 -9.27 6.03 21.34
C VAL A 13 -7.86 5.60 20.94
N ARG A 14 -6.86 6.47 21.13
CA ARG A 14 -5.45 6.15 20.88
C ARG A 14 -4.97 4.99 21.76
N HIS A 15 -5.29 5.02 23.06
CA HIS A 15 -4.92 3.97 24.00
C HIS A 15 -5.56 2.63 23.63
N THR A 16 -6.86 2.62 23.31
CA THR A 16 -7.59 1.44 22.85
C THR A 16 -6.98 0.89 21.56
N ALA A 17 -6.72 1.75 20.56
CA ALA A 17 -6.09 1.33 19.31
C ALA A 17 -4.72 0.67 19.55
N LEU A 18 -3.87 1.25 20.41
CA LEU A 18 -2.59 0.65 20.77
C LEU A 18 -2.73 -0.71 21.46
N GLN A 19 -3.73 -0.86 22.34
CA GLN A 19 -3.99 -2.12 23.02
C GLN A 19 -4.43 -3.20 22.04
N GLU A 20 -5.36 -2.89 21.14
CA GLU A 20 -5.83 -3.82 20.10
C GLU A 20 -4.68 -4.21 19.15
N MET A 21 -3.88 -3.25 18.68
CA MET A 21 -2.70 -3.53 17.85
C MET A 21 -1.74 -4.50 18.55
N ARG A 22 -1.49 -4.34 19.86
CA ARG A 22 -0.62 -5.25 20.63
C ARG A 22 -1.18 -6.67 20.69
N VAL A 23 -2.50 -6.83 20.79
CA VAL A 23 -3.15 -8.15 20.76
C VAL A 23 -2.94 -8.79 19.39
N LEU A 24 -3.23 -8.04 18.31
CA LEU A 24 -3.07 -8.51 16.94
C LEU A 24 -1.61 -8.90 16.62
N PHE A 25 -0.63 -8.09 17.06
CA PHE A 25 0.79 -8.40 16.89
C PHE A 25 1.21 -9.71 17.55
N LYS A 26 0.60 -10.09 18.68
CA LYS A 26 0.90 -11.36 19.36
C LYS A 26 0.21 -12.55 18.70
N GLN A 27 -0.99 -12.37 18.16
CA GLN A 27 -1.87 -13.47 17.75
C GLN A 27 -1.85 -13.76 16.24
N HIS A 28 -1.38 -12.84 15.39
CA HIS A 28 -1.49 -12.95 13.92
C HIS A 28 -1.01 -14.29 13.32
N ARG A 29 -0.01 -14.94 13.93
CA ARG A 29 0.53 -16.23 13.44
C ARG A 29 -0.37 -17.44 13.71
N LEU A 30 -1.34 -17.29 14.59
CA LEU A 30 -2.29 -18.34 14.97
C LEU A 30 -3.62 -18.20 14.21
N MET A 31 -3.76 -17.16 13.39
CA MET A 31 -4.99 -16.85 12.68
C MET A 31 -5.05 -17.57 11.34
N ASP A 32 -6.25 -17.96 10.92
CA ASP A 32 -6.50 -18.41 9.55
C ASP A 32 -6.42 -17.22 8.57
N GLU A 33 -6.49 -17.52 7.27
CA GLU A 33 -6.33 -16.50 6.21
C GLU A 33 -7.37 -15.37 6.29
N ARG A 34 -8.62 -15.69 6.64
CA ARG A 34 -9.71 -14.70 6.74
C ARG A 34 -9.48 -13.76 7.91
N HIS A 35 -9.14 -14.30 9.07
CA HIS A 35 -8.81 -13.51 10.25
C HIS A 35 -7.52 -12.72 10.09
N LEU A 36 -6.55 -13.25 9.32
CA LEU A 36 -5.32 -12.56 9.00
C LEU A 36 -5.57 -11.35 8.07
N LEU A 37 -6.45 -11.48 7.07
CA LEU A 37 -6.89 -10.34 6.26
C LEU A 37 -7.61 -9.28 7.11
N ALA A 38 -8.56 -9.69 7.95
CA ALA A 38 -9.26 -8.77 8.84
C ALA A 38 -8.30 -8.05 9.79
N THR A 39 -7.28 -8.75 10.28
CA THR A 39 -6.19 -8.19 11.09
C THR A 39 -5.41 -7.13 10.33
N MET A 40 -5.04 -7.40 9.07
CA MET A 40 -4.34 -6.42 8.24
C MET A 40 -5.17 -5.16 8.01
N GLN A 41 -6.47 -5.31 7.72
CA GLN A 41 -7.39 -4.20 7.56
C GLN A 41 -7.55 -3.39 8.87
N ALA A 42 -7.69 -4.07 10.01
CA ALA A 42 -7.76 -3.42 11.32
C ALA A 42 -6.47 -2.63 11.62
N LEU A 43 -5.29 -3.19 11.30
CA LEU A 43 -4.01 -2.51 11.47
C LEU A 43 -3.89 -1.26 10.60
N VAL A 44 -4.45 -1.25 9.38
CA VAL A 44 -4.54 -0.03 8.56
C VAL A 44 -5.35 1.04 9.29
N PHE A 45 -6.55 0.70 9.78
CA PHE A 45 -7.40 1.64 10.50
C PHE A 45 -6.76 2.16 11.79
N TYR A 46 -6.17 1.26 12.60
CA TYR A 46 -5.49 1.67 13.82
C TYR A 46 -4.29 2.56 13.52
N THR A 47 -3.52 2.29 12.46
CA THR A 47 -2.41 3.17 12.06
C THR A 47 -2.92 4.57 11.69
N ILE A 48 -4.01 4.67 10.92
CA ILE A 48 -4.64 5.97 10.60
C ILE A 48 -5.08 6.69 11.88
N ILE A 49 -5.70 5.97 12.82
CA ILE A 49 -6.13 6.52 14.11
C ILE A 49 -4.93 7.04 14.92
N LEU A 50 -3.80 6.34 14.92
CA LEU A 50 -2.59 6.78 15.62
C LEU A 50 -1.93 8.00 14.96
N MET A 51 -1.97 8.10 13.64
CA MET A 51 -1.45 9.25 12.89
C MET A 51 -2.32 10.49 13.09
N TYR A 52 -3.65 10.31 13.15
CA TYR A 52 -4.65 11.38 13.18
C TYR A 52 -5.72 11.17 14.29
N PRO A 53 -5.34 11.17 15.59
CA PRO A 53 -6.28 10.93 16.69
C PRO A 53 -7.34 12.02 16.89
N GLY A 54 -7.04 13.28 16.54
CA GLY A 54 -7.89 14.44 16.83
C GLY A 54 -8.53 15.11 15.61
N LYS A 55 -9.71 15.69 15.80
CA LYS A 55 -10.41 16.60 14.89
C LYS A 55 -9.66 17.93 14.90
N GLY A 56 -9.41 18.47 13.70
CA GLY A 56 -8.67 19.73 13.56
C GLY A 56 -7.18 19.63 13.87
N GLN A 57 -6.65 18.40 14.01
CA GLN A 57 -5.22 18.18 14.15
C GLN A 57 -4.51 18.63 12.86
N ILE A 58 -3.55 19.54 13.02
CA ILE A 58 -2.82 20.17 11.91
C ILE A 58 -1.61 19.33 11.49
N SER A 59 -1.01 18.59 12.44
CA SER A 59 0.23 17.82 12.22
C SER A 59 0.05 16.32 12.39
N VAL A 60 0.85 15.49 11.73
CA VAL A 60 0.82 14.03 11.98
C VAL A 60 1.41 13.74 13.36
N SER A 61 0.73 12.92 14.15
CA SER A 61 1.20 12.55 15.50
C SER A 61 2.46 11.71 15.44
N LEU A 62 3.34 11.83 16.45
CA LEU A 62 4.48 10.92 16.61
C LEU A 62 3.99 9.54 17.10
N ILE A 63 4.49 8.50 16.42
CA ILE A 63 4.22 7.10 16.71
C ILE A 63 5.53 6.45 17.15
N ASP A 64 5.46 5.62 18.18
CA ASP A 64 6.60 4.81 18.62
C ASP A 64 7.12 3.95 17.45
N PRO A 65 8.41 4.09 17.06
CA PRO A 65 9.00 3.31 15.97
C PRO A 65 8.82 1.80 16.12
N ALA A 66 8.71 1.29 17.36
CA ALA A 66 8.44 -0.12 17.61
C ALA A 66 7.14 -0.63 16.98
N ILE A 67 6.13 0.26 16.81
CA ILE A 67 4.87 -0.07 16.14
C ILE A 67 5.12 -0.40 14.66
N PHE A 68 5.92 0.40 13.96
CA PHE A 68 6.24 0.16 12.56
C PHE A 68 7.09 -1.11 12.36
N VAL A 69 8.02 -1.39 13.29
CA VAL A 69 8.74 -2.67 13.31
C VAL A 69 7.79 -3.86 13.47
N CYS A 70 6.78 -3.74 14.34
CA CYS A 70 5.77 -4.78 14.50
C CYS A 70 4.89 -4.95 13.26
N LEU A 71 4.45 -3.84 12.66
CA LEU A 71 3.69 -3.84 11.41
C LEU A 71 4.48 -4.55 10.29
N GLN A 72 5.76 -4.22 10.12
CA GLN A 72 6.62 -4.84 9.11
C GLN A 72 6.76 -6.35 9.34
N ARG A 73 6.83 -6.82 10.59
CA ARG A 73 6.84 -8.26 10.91
C ARG A 73 5.54 -8.95 10.52
N VAL A 74 4.39 -8.33 10.77
CA VAL A 74 3.09 -8.88 10.36
C VAL A 74 3.00 -8.92 8.84
N VAL A 75 3.33 -7.82 8.16
CA VAL A 75 3.33 -7.74 6.69
C VAL A 75 4.26 -8.80 6.08
N SER A 76 5.46 -8.97 6.64
CA SER A 76 6.42 -9.99 6.18
C SER A 76 5.88 -11.41 6.34
N TYR A 77 5.16 -11.68 7.43
CA TYR A 77 4.49 -12.97 7.63
C TYR A 77 3.36 -13.16 6.60
N VAL A 78 2.51 -12.16 6.42
CA VAL A 78 1.39 -12.17 5.46
C VAL A 78 1.90 -12.37 4.03
N ALA A 79 3.00 -11.73 3.65
CA ALA A 79 3.63 -11.90 2.34
C ALA A 79 4.04 -13.37 2.08
N ARG A 80 4.55 -14.07 3.11
CA ARG A 80 4.91 -15.50 3.03
C ARG A 80 3.72 -16.43 2.92
N THR A 81 2.54 -16.01 3.37
CA THR A 81 1.28 -16.75 3.18
C THR A 81 0.67 -16.55 1.80
N GLY A 82 1.39 -15.94 0.86
CA GLY A 82 0.97 -15.77 -0.53
C GLY A 82 0.32 -14.41 -0.81
N LEU A 83 0.85 -13.73 -1.83
CA LEU A 83 0.31 -12.50 -2.42
C LEU A 83 0.21 -12.59 -3.95
N LEU A 84 0.51 -13.73 -4.57
CA LEU A 84 0.34 -13.97 -6.01
C LEU A 84 -0.52 -15.22 -6.16
N LEU A 85 -1.59 -15.15 -6.95
CA LEU A 85 -2.40 -16.34 -7.23
C LEU A 85 -1.70 -17.21 -8.27
N PRO A 86 -1.69 -18.54 -8.11
CA PRO A 86 -1.25 -19.45 -9.17
C PRO A 86 -1.98 -19.19 -10.49
N GLU A 87 -3.27 -18.88 -10.43
CA GLU A 87 -4.09 -18.62 -11.61
C GLU A 87 -3.64 -17.37 -12.38
N GLU A 88 -3.22 -16.31 -11.68
CA GLU A 88 -2.67 -15.10 -12.32
C GLU A 88 -1.29 -15.36 -12.95
N ARG A 89 -0.51 -16.28 -12.37
CA ARG A 89 0.77 -16.72 -12.96
C ARG A 89 0.55 -17.57 -14.20
N ASP A 90 -0.47 -18.43 -14.17
CA ASP A 90 -0.73 -19.44 -15.21
C ASP A 90 -1.67 -18.92 -16.31
N CYS A 91 -1.99 -17.62 -16.32
CA CYS A 91 -2.97 -17.00 -17.22
C CYS A 91 -4.33 -17.73 -17.24
N VAL A 92 -4.83 -18.09 -16.06
CA VAL A 92 -6.16 -18.68 -15.92
C VAL A 92 -7.01 -17.86 -14.96
N ARG A 93 -8.33 -17.97 -15.08
CA ARG A 93 -9.27 -17.22 -14.26
C ARG A 93 -9.37 -17.86 -12.86
N PRO A 94 -9.03 -17.16 -11.78
CA PRO A 94 -9.29 -17.63 -10.42
C PRO A 94 -10.79 -17.59 -10.09
N SER A 95 -11.18 -18.21 -8.98
CA SER A 95 -12.51 -17.95 -8.42
C SER A 95 -12.61 -16.49 -7.96
N TRP A 96 -13.80 -15.90 -8.07
CA TRP A 96 -14.04 -14.52 -7.65
C TRP A 96 -13.74 -14.34 -6.15
N GLU A 97 -14.15 -15.30 -5.31
CA GLU A 97 -13.97 -15.26 -3.87
C GLU A 97 -12.48 -15.26 -3.49
N THR A 98 -11.68 -16.12 -4.12
CA THR A 98 -10.23 -16.18 -3.91
C THR A 98 -9.54 -14.92 -4.42
N TRP A 99 -9.96 -14.40 -5.58
CA TRP A 99 -9.41 -13.17 -6.14
C TRP A 99 -9.68 -11.95 -5.26
N VAL A 100 -10.92 -11.79 -4.79
CA VAL A 100 -11.28 -10.70 -3.86
C VAL A 100 -10.47 -10.81 -2.58
N HIS A 101 -10.32 -12.01 -2.01
CA HIS A 101 -9.55 -12.23 -0.80
C HIS A 101 -8.08 -11.81 -0.96
N ILE A 102 -7.39 -12.31 -2.00
CA ILE A 102 -5.98 -11.96 -2.22
C ILE A 102 -5.80 -10.50 -2.65
N THR A 103 -6.71 -9.94 -3.45
CA THR A 103 -6.64 -8.53 -3.84
C THR A 103 -6.84 -7.62 -2.64
N ALA A 104 -7.78 -7.94 -1.74
CA ALA A 104 -7.96 -7.22 -0.48
C ALA A 104 -6.71 -7.31 0.41
N LYS A 105 -6.06 -8.48 0.45
CA LYS A 105 -4.81 -8.71 1.18
C LYS A 105 -3.67 -7.85 0.63
N ARG A 106 -3.48 -7.80 -0.69
CA ARG A 106 -2.51 -6.91 -1.36
C ARG A 106 -2.77 -5.45 -1.04
N ARG A 107 -4.04 -5.02 -1.16
CA ARG A 107 -4.45 -3.64 -0.87
C ARG A 107 -4.16 -3.24 0.57
N ALA A 108 -4.42 -4.12 1.55
CA ALA A 108 -4.10 -3.85 2.94
C ALA A 108 -2.57 -3.73 3.18
N VAL A 109 -1.75 -4.60 2.56
CA VAL A 109 -0.29 -4.48 2.58
C VAL A 109 0.16 -3.14 2.00
N LEU A 110 -0.33 -2.81 0.81
CA LEU A 110 0.00 -1.56 0.12
C LEU A 110 -0.42 -0.33 0.95
N SER A 111 -1.61 -0.34 1.56
CA SER A 111 -2.04 0.76 2.44
C SER A 111 -1.10 0.95 3.63
N LEU A 112 -0.59 -0.12 4.26
CA LEU A 112 0.39 0.00 5.35
C LEU A 112 1.72 0.59 4.88
N TYR A 113 2.20 0.18 3.69
CA TYR A 113 3.40 0.77 3.08
C TYR A 113 3.20 2.26 2.78
N LEU A 114 2.05 2.63 2.21
CA LEU A 114 1.73 4.03 1.89
C LEU A 114 1.63 4.89 3.16
N LEU A 115 0.98 4.38 4.21
CA LEU A 115 0.89 5.06 5.49
C LEU A 115 2.28 5.28 6.10
N HIS A 116 3.13 4.25 6.12
CA HIS A 116 4.50 4.37 6.60
C HIS A 116 5.29 5.37 5.76
N TRP A 117 5.22 5.30 4.43
CA TRP A 117 5.88 6.26 3.54
C TRP A 117 5.45 7.69 3.83
N SER A 118 4.13 7.94 3.93
CA SER A 118 3.60 9.27 4.22
C SER A 118 4.04 9.79 5.59
N TYR A 119 4.10 8.90 6.60
CA TYR A 119 4.62 9.20 7.93
C TYR A 119 6.11 9.57 7.88
N SER A 120 6.90 8.76 7.17
CA SER A 120 8.34 8.97 7.00
C SER A 120 8.65 10.28 6.31
N VAL A 121 7.97 10.60 5.20
CA VAL A 121 8.13 11.88 4.50
C VAL A 121 7.76 13.05 5.40
N TYR A 122 6.64 12.97 6.12
CA TYR A 122 6.19 14.04 7.01
C TYR A 122 7.17 14.33 8.15
N HIS A 123 7.72 13.28 8.77
CA HIS A 123 8.65 13.40 9.90
C HIS A 123 10.13 13.40 9.50
N ASN A 124 10.44 13.45 8.20
CA ASN A 124 11.79 13.38 7.65
C ASN A 124 12.59 12.14 8.14
N LEU A 125 11.95 10.98 8.07
CA LEU A 125 12.51 9.67 8.41
C LEU A 125 12.68 8.82 7.14
N GLU A 126 13.49 7.78 7.24
CA GLU A 126 13.60 6.77 6.18
C GLU A 126 12.31 5.96 6.06
N SER A 127 11.91 5.62 4.82
CA SER A 127 10.76 4.76 4.54
C SER A 127 11.20 3.32 4.25
N PHE A 128 10.30 2.35 4.46
CA PHE A 128 10.50 0.99 3.98
C PHE A 128 10.68 0.96 2.46
N ALA A 129 11.60 0.12 1.99
CA ALA A 129 11.79 -0.13 0.57
C ALA A 129 10.61 -0.94 0.00
N CYS A 130 9.88 -0.36 -0.95
CA CYS A 130 8.80 -1.03 -1.68
C CYS A 130 9.29 -2.18 -2.58
N SER A 131 10.61 -2.28 -2.83
CA SER A 131 11.22 -3.36 -3.63
C SER A 131 10.90 -4.77 -3.10
N GLN A 132 10.64 -4.90 -1.80
CA GLN A 132 10.19 -6.16 -1.17
C GLN A 132 8.85 -6.66 -1.71
N LEU A 133 8.04 -5.79 -2.31
CA LEU A 133 6.75 -6.13 -2.91
C LEU A 133 6.85 -6.42 -4.41
N GLY A 134 8.04 -6.35 -5.01
CA GLY A 134 8.21 -6.45 -6.47
C GLY A 134 7.72 -7.76 -7.10
N PHE A 135 7.53 -8.81 -6.29
CA PHE A 135 7.04 -10.12 -6.73
C PHE A 135 5.53 -10.22 -6.90
N MET A 136 4.74 -9.25 -6.42
CA MET A 136 3.28 -9.27 -6.53
C MET A 136 2.77 -8.34 -7.64
N PRO A 137 1.56 -8.59 -8.17
CA PRO A 137 0.91 -7.68 -9.11
C PRO A 137 0.70 -6.29 -8.50
N ALA A 138 0.78 -5.26 -9.33
CA ALA A 138 0.32 -3.92 -8.98
C ALA A 138 -1.19 -3.91 -8.67
N PRO A 139 -1.72 -2.83 -8.06
CA PRO A 139 -3.15 -2.70 -7.81
C PRO A 139 -4.00 -3.07 -9.04
N ALA A 140 -4.99 -3.94 -8.80
CA ALA A 140 -5.91 -4.39 -9.81
C ALA A 140 -6.70 -3.21 -10.42
N PRO A 141 -7.12 -3.33 -11.70
CA PRO A 141 -7.85 -2.27 -12.38
C PRO A 141 -9.18 -1.96 -11.67
N LYS A 142 -9.56 -0.69 -11.72
CA LYS A 142 -10.73 -0.14 -11.02
C LYS A 142 -12.01 -0.91 -11.33
N TYR A 143 -12.24 -1.23 -12.60
CA TYR A 143 -13.46 -1.93 -13.03
C TYR A 143 -13.56 -3.39 -12.52
N LEU A 144 -12.44 -4.07 -12.26
CA LEU A 144 -12.46 -5.40 -11.63
C LEU A 144 -12.70 -5.27 -10.13
N TRP A 145 -12.01 -4.34 -9.47
CA TRP A 145 -12.11 -4.16 -8.02
C TRP A 145 -13.48 -3.66 -7.57
N GLN A 146 -14.09 -2.75 -8.32
CA GLN A 146 -15.40 -2.17 -8.00
C GLN A 146 -16.57 -3.02 -8.51
N CYS A 147 -16.31 -4.21 -9.05
CA CYS A 147 -17.37 -5.08 -9.53
C CYS A 147 -18.12 -5.76 -8.37
N GLU A 148 -19.42 -5.50 -8.27
CA GLU A 148 -20.26 -5.97 -7.14
C GLU A 148 -20.75 -7.41 -7.29
N THR A 149 -20.72 -7.97 -8.50
CA THR A 149 -21.30 -9.28 -8.79
C THR A 149 -20.30 -10.23 -9.42
N LYS A 150 -20.31 -11.49 -8.98
CA LYS A 150 -19.48 -12.58 -9.51
C LYS A 150 -19.57 -12.75 -11.02
N ASP A 151 -20.78 -12.71 -11.58
CA ASP A 151 -21.01 -12.98 -13.00
C ASP A 151 -20.36 -11.90 -13.88
N LYS A 152 -20.65 -10.63 -13.60
CA LYS A 152 -20.04 -9.48 -14.28
C LYS A 152 -18.51 -9.46 -14.09
N TRP A 153 -18.02 -9.81 -12.90
CA TRP A 153 -16.58 -9.91 -12.67
C TRP A 153 -15.94 -10.97 -13.57
N GLY A 154 -16.60 -12.12 -13.75
CA GLY A 154 -16.12 -13.21 -14.60
C GLY A 154 -15.97 -12.82 -16.08
N GLU A 155 -16.88 -11.99 -16.60
CA GLU A 155 -16.81 -11.43 -17.96
C GLU A 155 -15.67 -10.41 -18.09
N LEU A 156 -15.57 -9.48 -17.13
CA LEU A 156 -14.53 -8.46 -17.12
C LEU A 156 -13.14 -9.06 -16.95
N TYR A 157 -13.00 -10.08 -16.10
CA TYR A 157 -11.73 -10.77 -15.90
C TYR A 157 -11.29 -11.53 -17.15
N ALA A 158 -12.23 -12.13 -17.90
CA ALA A 158 -11.91 -12.76 -19.18
C ALA A 158 -11.35 -11.75 -20.19
N ARG A 159 -11.92 -10.54 -20.24
CA ARG A 159 -11.39 -9.44 -21.07
C ARG A 159 -10.01 -9.00 -20.61
N TRP A 160 -9.82 -8.84 -19.29
CA TRP A 160 -8.53 -8.49 -18.71
C TRP A 160 -7.46 -9.55 -19.03
N LEU A 161 -7.79 -10.83 -18.97
CA LEU A 161 -6.88 -11.91 -19.38
C LEU A 161 -6.44 -11.78 -20.83
N VAL A 162 -7.34 -11.45 -21.77
CA VAL A 162 -6.95 -11.24 -23.17
C VAL A 162 -5.92 -10.11 -23.33
N GLN A 163 -6.01 -9.07 -22.49
CA GLN A 163 -5.11 -7.92 -22.52
C GLN A 163 -3.77 -8.16 -21.78
N TRP A 164 -3.76 -9.02 -20.76
CA TRP A 164 -2.64 -9.19 -19.82
C TRP A 164 -2.11 -10.62 -19.72
N CYS A 165 -2.49 -11.54 -20.62
CA CYS A 165 -2.27 -12.98 -20.47
C CYS A 165 -0.80 -13.37 -20.24
N ASP A 166 0.15 -12.64 -20.82
CA ASP A 166 1.56 -12.95 -20.67
C ASP A 166 2.00 -12.84 -19.21
N ARG A 167 1.61 -11.74 -18.55
CA ARG A 167 1.78 -11.49 -17.12
C ARG A 167 0.98 -10.25 -16.68
N PRO A 168 0.43 -10.23 -15.46
CA PRO A 168 -0.08 -9.00 -14.86
C PRO A 168 1.01 -7.92 -14.80
N TYR A 169 0.59 -6.65 -14.71
CA TYR A 169 1.52 -5.58 -14.38
C TYR A 169 2.03 -5.77 -12.94
N MET A 170 3.34 -5.79 -12.75
CA MET A 170 3.99 -6.15 -11.48
C MET A 170 4.45 -4.91 -10.71
N MET A 171 4.46 -5.00 -9.37
CA MET A 171 5.02 -3.93 -8.53
C MET A 171 6.49 -3.61 -8.85
N SER A 172 7.25 -4.58 -9.37
CA SER A 172 8.65 -4.37 -9.80
C SER A 172 8.78 -3.54 -11.07
N GLU A 173 7.75 -3.51 -11.93
CA GLU A 173 7.78 -2.73 -13.19
C GLU A 173 7.78 -1.21 -12.91
N PHE A 174 7.26 -0.79 -11.75
CA PHE A 174 7.33 0.60 -11.31
C PHE A 174 8.76 1.15 -11.27
N ALA A 175 9.75 0.35 -10.86
CA ALA A 175 11.15 0.79 -10.82
C ALA A 175 11.75 1.05 -12.22
N GLY A 176 11.08 0.60 -13.29
CA GLY A 176 11.46 0.88 -14.67
C GLY A 176 10.94 2.22 -15.21
N ILE A 177 10.12 2.95 -14.45
CA ILE A 177 9.51 4.21 -14.90
C ILE A 177 10.53 5.33 -14.84
N GLN A 178 11.01 5.76 -16.01
CA GLN A 178 11.94 6.87 -16.13
C GLN A 178 11.23 8.23 -16.09
N ALA A 179 11.92 9.25 -15.58
CA ALA A 179 11.48 10.65 -15.68
C ALA A 179 11.60 11.12 -17.13
N SER A 180 10.60 10.81 -17.94
CA SER A 180 10.53 11.07 -19.37
C SER A 180 9.14 11.62 -19.75
N THR A 181 9.03 12.25 -20.92
CA THR A 181 7.75 12.76 -21.43
C THR A 181 6.82 11.65 -21.91
N ALA A 182 7.33 10.43 -22.09
CA ALA A 182 6.56 9.25 -22.49
C ALA A 182 6.68 8.15 -21.43
N LEU A 183 5.55 7.50 -21.15
CA LEU A 183 5.49 6.33 -20.29
C LEU A 183 5.68 5.07 -21.14
N GLU A 184 6.27 4.03 -20.55
CA GLU A 184 6.37 2.72 -21.21
C GLU A 184 4.97 2.14 -21.44
N GLU A 185 4.76 1.45 -22.57
CA GLU A 185 3.43 1.05 -23.05
C GLU A 185 2.63 0.24 -22.02
N ARG A 186 3.26 -0.72 -21.33
CA ARG A 186 2.56 -1.51 -20.30
C ARG A 186 2.20 -0.66 -19.09
N SER A 187 3.07 0.26 -18.70
CA SER A 187 2.85 1.18 -17.58
C SER A 187 1.73 2.17 -17.89
N GLU A 188 1.67 2.68 -19.12
CA GLU A 188 0.57 3.52 -19.63
C GLU A 188 -0.75 2.75 -19.62
N ARG A 189 -0.76 1.56 -20.23
CA ARG A 189 -1.93 0.67 -20.26
C ARG A 189 -2.44 0.30 -18.86
N TRP A 190 -1.55 0.05 -17.91
CA TRP A 190 -1.96 -0.21 -16.53
C TRP A 190 -2.56 1.04 -15.88
N LEU A 191 -1.97 2.21 -16.12
CA LEU A 191 -2.41 3.48 -15.54
C LEU A 191 -3.80 3.90 -16.05
N GLU A 192 -4.14 3.60 -17.31
CA GLU A 192 -5.47 3.84 -17.89
C GLU A 192 -6.61 3.23 -17.06
N ASP A 193 -6.36 2.04 -16.48
CA ASP A 193 -7.35 1.29 -15.71
C ASP A 193 -7.14 1.40 -14.19
N ALA A 194 -6.11 2.11 -13.74
CA ALA A 194 -5.74 2.19 -12.33
C ALA A 194 -6.83 2.87 -11.49
N ASP A 195 -7.01 2.38 -10.27
CA ASP A 195 -7.87 3.03 -9.29
C ASP A 195 -7.10 4.07 -8.46
N GLU A 196 -7.77 4.69 -7.49
CA GLU A 196 -7.20 5.73 -6.66
C GLU A 196 -5.96 5.24 -5.88
N LEU A 197 -5.96 3.97 -5.43
CA LEU A 197 -4.81 3.38 -4.76
C LEU A 197 -3.66 3.17 -5.75
N GLY A 198 -3.94 2.67 -6.95
CA GLY A 198 -2.97 2.54 -8.04
C GLY A 198 -2.29 3.86 -8.37
N VAL A 199 -3.07 4.91 -8.61
CA VAL A 199 -2.55 6.25 -8.93
C VAL A 199 -1.67 6.80 -7.80
N LEU A 200 -2.08 6.61 -6.54
CA LEU A 200 -1.25 6.99 -5.39
C LEU A 200 0.09 6.25 -5.39
N PHE A 201 0.09 4.95 -5.66
CA PHE A 201 1.34 4.18 -5.76
C PHE A 201 2.21 4.64 -6.92
N PHE A 202 1.63 4.88 -8.09
CA PHE A 202 2.36 5.43 -9.24
C PHE A 202 3.04 6.76 -8.89
N SER A 203 2.38 7.64 -8.13
CA SER A 203 2.94 8.94 -7.77
C SER A 203 4.13 8.89 -6.80
N ILE A 204 4.31 7.81 -6.04
CA ILE A 204 5.36 7.71 -5.01
C ILE A 204 6.59 6.91 -5.47
N VAL A 205 6.48 6.16 -6.56
CA VAL A 205 7.50 5.22 -7.03
C VAL A 205 8.87 5.87 -7.26
N ASN A 206 8.90 7.12 -7.73
CA ASN A 206 10.14 7.88 -7.92
C ASN A 206 10.42 8.90 -6.81
N ALA A 207 9.53 8.98 -5.80
CA ALA A 207 9.68 9.90 -4.68
C ALA A 207 10.50 9.30 -3.52
N THR A 208 10.63 7.97 -3.47
CA THR A 208 11.42 7.25 -2.46
C THR A 208 12.91 7.22 -2.74
N GLU A 209 13.32 7.41 -4.00
CA GLU A 209 14.73 7.39 -4.42
C GLU A 209 15.31 8.81 -4.48
N ARG A 210 15.10 9.62 -3.43
CA ARG A 210 15.97 10.78 -3.23
C ARG A 210 17.36 10.25 -2.89
N GLY A 211 18.19 10.06 -3.91
CA GLY A 211 19.64 10.02 -3.70
C GLY A 211 20.03 11.28 -2.92
N ASP A 212 21.02 11.16 -2.04
CA ASP A 212 21.58 12.32 -1.36
C ASP A 212 21.85 13.41 -2.40
N PRO A 213 21.46 14.67 -2.16
CA PRO A 213 21.84 15.75 -3.06
C PRO A 213 23.36 15.66 -3.25
N ILE A 214 23.78 15.52 -4.50
CA ILE A 214 25.19 15.60 -4.86
C ILE A 214 25.60 17.05 -4.57
N PHE A 215 26.06 17.31 -3.36
CA PHE A 215 26.80 18.52 -3.07
C PHE A 215 28.14 18.36 -3.77
N ASP A 216 28.22 18.92 -4.98
CA ASP A 216 29.50 19.13 -5.63
C ASP A 216 30.27 20.13 -4.77
N TYR A 217 31.11 19.62 -3.87
CA TYR A 217 32.12 20.39 -3.15
C TYR A 217 33.27 20.71 -4.12
N GLY A 218 32.94 21.39 -5.22
CA GLY A 218 33.79 21.58 -6.37
C GLY A 218 33.45 22.87 -7.11
N ASN A 219 33.93 23.98 -6.57
CA ASN A 219 34.09 25.29 -7.23
C ASN A 219 32.81 26.02 -7.69
N GLY A 220 32.41 27.01 -6.89
CA GLY A 220 31.71 28.20 -7.38
C GLY A 220 30.37 28.46 -6.69
N ILE A 221 30.22 29.69 -6.22
CA ILE A 221 29.07 30.24 -5.49
C ILE A 221 27.76 29.95 -6.23
N PRO A 222 26.70 29.42 -5.56
CA PRO A 222 25.39 29.31 -6.17
C PRO A 222 24.77 30.71 -6.29
N VAL A 223 24.56 31.15 -7.54
CA VAL A 223 23.70 32.30 -7.84
C VAL A 223 22.26 31.81 -7.76
N LEU A 224 21.53 32.27 -6.74
CA LEU A 224 20.08 32.18 -6.71
C LEU A 224 19.53 33.12 -7.79
N THR A 225 18.91 32.57 -8.82
CA THR A 225 18.01 33.36 -9.68
C THR A 225 16.57 33.08 -9.27
N SER A 226 15.85 34.18 -9.09
CA SER A 226 14.46 34.35 -8.67
C SER A 226 13.44 33.71 -9.61
#